data_AF-A0AA38RGB6-F1
#
_entry.id   AF-A0AA38RGB6-F1
#
_cell.length_a   1.000
_cell.length_b   1.000
_cell.length_c   1.000
_cell.angle_alpha   90.00
_cell.angle_beta   90.00
_cell.angle_gamma   90.00
#
_symmetry.space_group_name_H-M   'P 1'
#
loop_
_entity.id
_entity.type
_entity.pdbx_description
1 polymer ?
#
loop_
_entity_poly.entity_id
_entity_poly.type
_entity_poly.pdbx_seq_one_letter_code
_entity_poly.pdbx_strand_id
1 'polypeptide(L)'
;MRCKTSAQVLLWAMRAAAAAAAAAQRNRAQTSWGQCGGSSYAGPTACPTDMMCTFGNPWYSQCVPGQLDATLLGVPDEPVVTDTIRTTITVSGPAPTVVTTFITFLTPAPATPGTLPAVHDTSPVTIIDGTTSTLVPDVPFTPSPVPRRDVRAPTPTTLVEGQYWIRAVEAPNFHKYLQTSPANEPGVAILGDYGAAGQYNIVDGQLVEMTGGDALYMNVEKPVDFSQRNLATWFNKTKNTFGAFVFQGDAVTWSTPEIKRQNLAAWLVCKNQALFINTGAYAYQTPAGCADETIHFYNADVANS
;
A
#
# COMPACT_ATOMS: atom_id res chain seq x y z
N MET A 1 35.07 -24.87 33.52
CA MET A 1 33.74 -24.52 34.06
C MET A 1 33.83 -23.13 34.69
N ARG A 2 33.23 -22.10 34.09
CA ARG A 2 33.17 -20.75 34.70
C ARG A 2 31.87 -20.66 35.52
N CYS A 3 32.01 -20.67 36.84
CA CYS A 3 30.89 -20.51 37.77
C CYS A 3 30.48 -19.02 37.77
N LYS A 4 29.28 -18.70 37.28
CA LYS A 4 28.75 -17.32 37.34
C LYS A 4 28.50 -16.96 38.80
N THR A 5 29.01 -15.81 39.25
CA THR A 5 28.84 -15.32 40.62
C THR A 5 27.39 -14.94 40.91
N SER A 6 26.94 -15.17 42.15
CA SER A 6 25.56 -14.94 42.62
C SER A 6 24.96 -13.56 42.24
N ALA A 7 25.80 -12.52 42.18
CA ALA A 7 25.39 -11.16 41.78
C ALA A 7 24.95 -11.03 40.30
N GLN A 8 25.51 -11.83 39.39
CA GLN A 8 25.17 -11.78 37.95
C GLN A 8 23.84 -12.51 37.65
N VAL A 9 23.47 -13.48 38.47
CA VAL A 9 22.18 -14.20 38.37
C VAL A 9 21.04 -13.30 38.85
N LEU A 10 21.25 -12.55 39.94
CA LEU A 10 20.25 -11.61 40.48
C LEU A 10 19.93 -10.47 39.49
N LEU A 11 20.96 -9.93 38.82
CA LEU A 11 20.79 -8.81 37.87
C LEU A 11 20.06 -9.23 36.59
N TRP A 12 20.21 -10.49 36.16
CA TRP A 12 19.45 -11.07 35.05
C TRP A 12 17.99 -11.35 35.43
N ALA A 13 17.74 -11.87 36.63
CA ALA A 13 16.39 -12.12 37.12
C ALA A 13 15.57 -10.83 37.27
N MET A 14 16.18 -9.74 37.75
CA MET A 14 15.52 -8.44 37.86
C MET A 14 15.19 -7.82 36.49
N ARG A 15 16.05 -7.98 35.48
CA ARG A 15 15.77 -7.52 34.11
C ARG A 15 14.66 -8.32 33.42
N ALA A 16 14.61 -9.63 33.66
CA ALA A 16 13.54 -10.49 33.14
C ALA A 16 12.16 -10.17 33.77
N ALA A 17 12.11 -9.86 35.07
CA ALA A 17 10.87 -9.47 35.75
C ALA A 17 10.31 -8.12 35.25
N ALA A 18 11.17 -7.14 34.95
CA ALA A 18 10.75 -5.85 34.39
C ALA A 18 10.19 -5.99 32.95
N ALA A 19 10.77 -6.88 32.13
CA ALA A 19 10.27 -7.16 30.78
C ALA A 19 8.91 -7.89 30.78
N ALA A 20 8.68 -8.79 31.75
CA ALA A 20 7.39 -9.49 31.90
C ALA A 20 6.26 -8.57 32.37
N ALA A 21 6.54 -7.60 33.26
CA ALA A 21 5.56 -6.62 33.70
C ALA A 21 5.12 -5.66 32.57
N ALA A 22 6.04 -5.25 31.69
CA ALA A 22 5.75 -4.41 30.53
C ALA A 22 4.91 -5.13 29.45
N ALA A 23 5.04 -6.45 29.32
CA ALA A 23 4.24 -7.25 28.39
C ALA A 23 2.79 -7.44 28.87
N ALA A 24 2.55 -7.50 30.19
CA ALA A 24 1.21 -7.73 30.76
C ALA A 24 0.25 -6.54 30.59
N GLN A 25 0.74 -5.31 30.42
CA GLN A 25 -0.10 -4.13 30.16
C GLN A 25 -0.68 -4.08 28.73
N ARG A 26 -0.14 -4.85 27.78
CA ARG A 26 -0.55 -4.79 26.37
C ARG A 26 -1.89 -5.48 26.07
N ASN A 27 -2.42 -6.27 27.01
CA ASN A 27 -3.62 -7.09 26.79
C ASN A 27 -4.88 -6.61 27.53
N ARG A 28 -4.88 -5.42 28.15
CA ARG A 28 -6.11 -4.86 28.74
C ARG A 28 -6.80 -3.95 27.73
N ALA A 29 -8.12 -4.03 27.63
CA ALA A 29 -8.88 -2.98 26.97
C ALA A 29 -8.82 -1.69 27.82
N GLN A 30 -8.83 -0.55 27.16
CA GLN A 30 -8.83 0.79 27.73
C GLN A 30 -10.17 1.07 28.46
N THR A 31 -10.24 2.13 29.27
CA THR A 31 -11.53 2.60 29.79
C THR A 31 -12.32 3.38 28.74
N SER A 32 -13.64 3.47 28.93
CA SER A 32 -14.48 4.37 28.14
C SER A 32 -13.96 5.80 28.23
N TRP A 33 -13.84 6.49 27.08
CA TRP A 33 -13.23 7.83 26.96
C TRP A 33 -11.75 7.91 27.39
N GLY A 34 -11.10 6.77 27.60
CA GLY A 34 -9.69 6.69 27.93
C GLY A 34 -8.80 6.96 26.72
N GLN A 35 -7.56 7.37 26.99
CA GLN A 35 -6.56 7.52 25.94
C GLN A 35 -6.20 6.15 25.37
N CYS A 36 -6.21 6.00 24.06
CA CYS A 36 -5.91 4.75 23.36
C CYS A 36 -4.76 4.89 22.35
N GLY A 37 -4.17 6.08 22.24
CA GLY A 37 -3.04 6.34 21.35
C GLY A 37 -2.39 7.69 21.62
N GLY A 38 -1.19 7.89 21.05
CA GLY A 38 -0.38 9.10 21.20
C GLY A 38 1.12 8.78 21.23
N SER A 39 1.94 9.74 20.79
CA SER A 39 3.39 9.56 20.56
C SER A 39 4.21 9.09 21.76
N SER A 40 3.72 9.25 22.99
CA SER A 40 4.36 8.75 24.22
C SER A 40 3.44 7.85 25.05
N TYR A 41 2.34 7.40 24.45
CA TYR A 41 1.32 6.63 25.14
C TYR A 41 1.71 5.15 25.22
N ALA A 42 2.12 4.71 26.41
CA ALA A 42 2.48 3.31 26.68
C ALA A 42 1.31 2.49 27.26
N GLY A 43 0.12 3.08 27.33
CA GLY A 43 -1.07 2.44 27.89
C GLY A 43 -1.82 1.58 26.86
N PRO A 44 -2.95 0.98 27.28
CA PRO A 44 -3.70 0.08 26.43
C PRO A 44 -4.35 0.77 25.22
N THR A 45 -4.16 0.20 24.02
CA THR A 45 -4.59 0.78 22.74
C THR A 45 -5.93 0.24 22.22
N ALA A 46 -6.36 -0.92 22.72
CA ALA A 46 -7.68 -1.49 22.41
C ALA A 46 -8.77 -0.80 23.24
N CYS A 47 -9.88 -0.40 22.62
CA CYS A 47 -11.01 0.19 23.34
C CYS A 47 -11.95 -0.89 23.92
N PRO A 48 -12.73 -0.58 24.97
CA PRO A 48 -13.76 -1.48 25.46
C PRO A 48 -14.88 -1.65 24.42
N THR A 49 -15.71 -2.68 24.59
CA THR A 49 -16.82 -3.02 23.67
C THR A 49 -17.69 -1.80 23.36
N ASP A 50 -18.12 -1.67 22.11
CA ASP A 50 -18.92 -0.55 21.56
C ASP A 50 -18.21 0.82 21.49
N MET A 51 -16.87 0.85 21.65
CA MET A 51 -16.07 2.05 21.48
C MET A 51 -14.91 1.83 20.51
N MET A 52 -14.56 2.87 19.77
CA MET A 52 -13.45 2.85 18.81
C MET A 52 -12.40 3.88 19.18
N CYS A 53 -11.13 3.53 18.97
CA CYS A 53 -10.02 4.44 19.22
C CYS A 53 -9.99 5.49 18.11
N THR A 54 -10.53 6.67 18.39
CA THR A 54 -10.58 7.78 17.44
C THR A 54 -9.39 8.67 17.66
N PHE A 55 -8.71 9.01 16.55
CA PHE A 55 -7.59 9.92 16.57
C PHE A 55 -8.03 11.33 16.97
N GLY A 56 -7.31 11.95 17.91
CA GLY A 56 -7.49 13.34 18.26
C GLY A 56 -6.34 14.20 17.74
N ASN A 57 -5.14 13.99 18.27
CA ASN A 57 -3.91 14.67 17.89
C ASN A 57 -2.69 13.74 18.08
N PRO A 58 -1.48 14.14 17.64
CA PRO A 58 -0.29 13.28 17.68
C PRO A 58 0.08 12.73 19.08
N TRP A 59 -0.36 13.39 20.15
CA TRP A 59 -0.08 12.97 21.52
C TRP A 59 -1.27 12.28 22.19
N TYR A 60 -2.43 12.21 21.51
CA TYR A 60 -3.69 11.79 22.12
C TYR A 60 -4.72 11.25 21.11
N SER A 61 -5.10 9.99 21.29
CA SER A 61 -6.30 9.37 20.69
C SER A 61 -7.21 8.87 21.81
N GLN A 62 -8.53 8.88 21.60
CA GLN A 62 -9.51 8.57 22.64
C GLN A 62 -10.48 7.47 22.22
N CYS A 63 -10.83 6.58 23.16
CA CYS A 63 -11.94 5.65 23.00
C CYS A 63 -13.27 6.40 23.07
N VAL A 64 -13.90 6.64 21.93
CA VAL A 64 -15.22 7.29 21.86
C VAL A 64 -16.27 6.29 21.37
N PRO A 65 -17.57 6.48 21.69
CA PRO A 65 -18.62 5.63 21.16
C PRO A 65 -18.58 5.67 19.64
N GLY A 66 -18.39 4.51 19.03
CA GLY A 66 -18.61 4.38 17.60
C GLY A 66 -20.11 4.36 17.35
N GLN A 67 -20.61 5.15 16.40
CA GLN A 67 -21.84 4.76 15.74
C GLN A 67 -21.52 3.48 14.97
N LEU A 68 -21.75 2.34 15.61
CA LEU A 68 -22.07 1.13 14.86
C LEU A 68 -23.26 1.53 14.00
N ASP A 69 -23.08 1.58 12.68
CA ASP A 69 -24.20 1.63 11.77
C ASP A 69 -25.04 0.40 12.11
N ALA A 70 -26.18 0.62 12.76
CA ALA A 70 -27.00 -0.42 13.38
C ALA A 70 -27.78 -1.24 12.35
N THR A 71 -27.26 -1.37 11.13
CA THR A 71 -27.97 -1.96 10.00
C THR A 71 -27.54 -3.38 9.65
N LEU A 72 -26.56 -3.99 10.33
CA LEU A 72 -26.23 -5.40 10.12
C LEU A 72 -25.98 -6.16 11.43
N LEU A 73 -27.04 -6.30 12.24
CA LEU A 73 -27.06 -7.33 13.28
C LEU A 73 -27.10 -8.71 12.61
N GLY A 74 -25.98 -9.44 12.66
CA GLY A 74 -25.92 -10.85 12.24
C GLY A 74 -24.71 -11.27 11.41
N VAL A 75 -23.75 -10.39 11.13
CA VAL A 75 -22.50 -10.77 10.45
C VAL A 75 -21.47 -11.17 11.50
N PRO A 76 -21.01 -12.43 11.55
CA PRO A 76 -19.88 -12.82 12.39
C PRO A 76 -18.60 -12.11 11.92
N ASP A 77 -17.72 -11.74 12.86
CA ASP A 77 -16.36 -11.26 12.58
C ASP A 77 -15.50 -12.36 11.94
N GLU A 78 -15.73 -12.67 10.66
CA GLU A 78 -14.83 -13.46 9.83
C GLU A 78 -14.13 -12.58 8.78
N PRO A 79 -12.89 -12.93 8.37
CA PRO A 79 -12.16 -12.15 7.39
C PRO A 79 -12.89 -12.19 6.04
N VAL A 80 -13.39 -11.04 5.60
CA VAL A 80 -13.99 -10.86 4.27
C VAL A 80 -12.89 -10.98 3.22
N VAL A 81 -12.95 -12.01 2.39
CA VAL A 81 -12.08 -12.15 1.23
C VAL A 81 -12.65 -11.28 0.11
N THR A 82 -11.83 -10.35 -0.38
CA THR A 82 -12.21 -9.45 -1.47
C THR A 82 -11.59 -9.95 -2.77
N ASP A 83 -12.41 -10.49 -3.67
CA ASP A 83 -11.96 -10.91 -5.00
C ASP A 83 -12.31 -9.83 -6.02
N THR A 84 -11.32 -9.41 -6.80
CA THR A 84 -11.49 -8.43 -7.88
C THR A 84 -11.23 -9.10 -9.22
N ILE A 85 -12.25 -9.13 -10.07
CA ILE A 85 -12.13 -9.63 -11.43
C ILE A 85 -11.88 -8.44 -12.36
N ARG A 86 -10.79 -8.51 -13.12
CA ARG A 86 -10.44 -7.54 -14.16
C ARG A 86 -10.85 -8.08 -15.52
N THR A 87 -11.75 -7.38 -16.20
CA THR A 87 -12.13 -7.69 -17.58
C THR A 87 -11.52 -6.64 -18.50
N THR A 88 -10.79 -7.09 -19.53
CA THR A 88 -10.18 -6.20 -20.52
C THR A 88 -10.75 -6.55 -21.89
N ILE A 89 -11.38 -5.57 -22.54
CA ILE A 89 -11.97 -5.72 -23.87
C ILE A 89 -11.22 -4.76 -24.80
N THR A 90 -10.77 -5.29 -25.93
CA THR A 90 -10.14 -4.49 -26.97
C THR A 90 -11.17 -4.23 -28.06
N VAL A 91 -11.52 -2.95 -28.25
CA VAL A 91 -12.42 -2.54 -29.31
C VAL A 91 -11.58 -2.23 -30.55
N SER A 92 -11.73 -3.03 -31.60
CA SER A 92 -11.04 -2.82 -32.87
C SER A 92 -11.65 -1.64 -33.64
N GLY A 93 -10.78 -0.77 -34.13
CA GLY A 93 -11.12 0.43 -34.88
C GLY A 93 -9.86 1.06 -35.48
N PRO A 94 -9.96 2.18 -36.21
CA PRO A 94 -8.81 2.84 -36.82
C PRO A 94 -7.76 3.30 -35.79
N ALA A 95 -8.16 3.48 -34.54
CA ALA A 95 -7.29 3.49 -33.38
C ALA A 95 -7.86 2.48 -32.34
N PRO A 96 -7.20 1.35 -32.07
CA PRO A 96 -7.72 0.35 -31.14
C PRO A 96 -7.75 0.93 -29.72
N THR A 97 -8.89 0.78 -29.05
CA THR A 97 -9.09 1.28 -27.68
C THR A 97 -9.26 0.10 -26.73
N VAL A 98 -8.49 0.11 -25.64
CA VAL A 98 -8.55 -0.92 -24.60
C VAL A 98 -9.40 -0.41 -23.46
N VAL A 99 -10.52 -1.08 -23.20
CA VAL A 99 -11.42 -0.76 -22.09
C VAL A 99 -11.19 -1.80 -20.99
N THR A 100 -10.83 -1.33 -19.80
CA THR A 100 -10.65 -2.18 -18.61
C THR A 100 -11.75 -1.89 -17.61
N THR A 101 -12.48 -2.91 -17.18
CA THR A 101 -13.46 -2.83 -16.10
C THR A 101 -13.04 -3.70 -14.92
N PHE A 102 -13.36 -3.24 -13.71
CA PHE A 102 -13.11 -3.95 -12.46
C PHE A 102 -14.45 -4.23 -11.79
N ILE A 103 -14.70 -5.49 -11.43
CA ILE A 103 -15.86 -5.85 -10.63
C ILE A 103 -15.34 -6.55 -9.37
N THR A 104 -15.68 -5.99 -8.22
CA THR A 104 -15.31 -6.52 -6.92
C THR A 104 -16.52 -7.21 -6.32
N PHE A 105 -16.35 -8.47 -5.94
CA PHE A 105 -17.37 -9.23 -5.22
C PHE A 105 -16.85 -9.55 -3.82
N LEU A 106 -17.76 -9.51 -2.86
CA LEU A 106 -17.50 -9.89 -1.47
C LEU A 106 -18.00 -11.32 -1.30
N THR A 107 -17.07 -12.25 -1.12
CA THR A 107 -17.37 -13.66 -0.86
C THR A 107 -17.09 -13.96 0.61
N PRO A 108 -18.09 -14.42 1.40
CA PRO A 108 -17.84 -14.98 2.72
C PRO A 108 -16.88 -16.17 2.59
N ALA A 109 -15.94 -16.31 3.53
CA ALA A 109 -14.98 -17.41 3.53
C ALA A 109 -15.73 -18.77 3.54
N PRO A 110 -15.24 -19.80 2.82
CA PRO A 110 -15.92 -21.10 2.82
C PRO A 110 -15.76 -21.76 4.19
N ALA A 111 -16.90 -22.02 4.86
CA ALA A 111 -16.94 -22.94 5.98
C ALA A 111 -16.50 -24.34 5.49
N THR A 112 -15.50 -24.92 6.18
CA THR A 112 -15.06 -26.33 6.26
C THR A 112 -15.30 -27.26 5.04
N PRO A 113 -14.33 -28.07 4.59
CA PRO A 113 -14.55 -28.99 3.46
C PRO A 113 -15.59 -30.06 3.81
N GLY A 114 -16.83 -29.86 3.34
CA GLY A 114 -17.94 -30.79 3.48
C GLY A 114 -18.91 -30.59 2.32
N THR A 115 -18.78 -31.44 1.31
CA THR A 115 -19.77 -31.82 0.27
C THR A 115 -20.74 -30.70 -0.18
N LEU A 116 -20.35 -29.90 -1.17
CA LEU A 116 -21.27 -28.99 -1.88
C LEU A 116 -22.25 -29.81 -2.75
N PRO A 117 -23.57 -29.52 -2.71
CA PRO A 117 -24.48 -29.98 -3.76
C PRO A 117 -24.24 -29.21 -5.06
N ALA A 118 -24.46 -29.87 -6.19
CA ALA A 118 -24.25 -29.31 -7.53
C ALA A 118 -25.01 -27.99 -7.72
N VAL A 119 -24.28 -26.91 -8.01
CA VAL A 119 -24.86 -25.60 -8.35
C VAL A 119 -25.57 -25.73 -9.68
N HIS A 120 -26.82 -25.30 -9.70
CA HIS A 120 -27.68 -25.20 -10.87
C HIS A 120 -27.10 -24.15 -11.83
N ASP A 121 -26.89 -24.56 -13.07
CA ASP A 121 -26.35 -23.76 -14.17
C ASP A 121 -27.27 -22.57 -14.47
N THR A 122 -26.78 -21.36 -14.22
CA THR A 122 -27.32 -20.14 -14.82
C THR A 122 -26.16 -19.45 -15.53
N SER A 123 -26.09 -19.62 -16.84
CA SER A 123 -25.04 -19.03 -17.67
C SER A 123 -25.13 -17.49 -17.59
N PRO A 124 -24.01 -16.78 -17.37
CA PRO A 124 -24.03 -15.32 -17.25
C PRO A 124 -24.37 -14.67 -18.59
N VAL A 125 -25.34 -13.74 -18.56
CA VAL A 125 -25.78 -12.96 -19.71
C VAL A 125 -25.22 -11.54 -19.58
N THR A 126 -24.75 -10.95 -20.68
CA THR A 126 -24.33 -9.55 -20.73
C THR A 126 -25.15 -8.78 -21.78
N ILE A 127 -25.54 -7.56 -21.45
CA ILE A 127 -26.28 -6.66 -22.36
C ILE A 127 -25.34 -5.55 -22.83
N ILE A 128 -25.18 -5.42 -24.14
CA ILE A 128 -24.41 -4.33 -24.77
C ILE A 128 -25.35 -3.65 -25.77
N ASP A 129 -25.50 -2.33 -25.64
CA ASP A 129 -26.34 -1.51 -26.54
C ASP A 129 -27.79 -2.02 -26.69
N GLY A 130 -28.39 -2.47 -25.57
CA GLY A 130 -29.75 -3.02 -25.53
C GLY A 130 -29.90 -4.42 -26.15
N THR A 131 -28.81 -5.03 -26.61
CA THR A 131 -28.81 -6.38 -27.17
C THR A 131 -28.34 -7.40 -26.13
N THR A 132 -29.20 -8.35 -25.79
CA THR A 132 -28.90 -9.45 -24.88
C THR A 132 -28.03 -10.50 -25.57
N SER A 133 -26.80 -10.69 -25.09
CA SER A 133 -25.88 -11.72 -25.61
C SER A 133 -25.67 -12.81 -24.57
N THR A 134 -26.00 -14.05 -24.94
CA THR A 134 -25.79 -15.25 -24.12
C THR A 134 -24.40 -15.80 -24.41
N LEU A 135 -23.57 -15.96 -23.37
CA LEU A 135 -22.30 -16.67 -23.52
C LEU A 135 -22.59 -18.17 -23.68
N VAL A 136 -22.53 -18.66 -24.91
CA VAL A 136 -22.55 -20.11 -25.20
C VAL A 136 -21.14 -20.62 -24.96
N PRO A 137 -20.92 -21.56 -24.02
CA PRO A 137 -19.62 -22.23 -23.91
C PRO A 137 -19.48 -23.18 -25.10
N ASP A 138 -18.83 -22.71 -26.17
CA ASP A 138 -18.41 -23.57 -27.25
C ASP A 138 -17.26 -24.46 -26.78
N VAL A 139 -17.47 -25.78 -26.90
CA VAL A 139 -16.53 -26.92 -27.04
C VAL A 139 -15.25 -26.86 -26.19
N PRO A 140 -14.87 -27.93 -25.44
CA PRO A 140 -13.62 -27.93 -24.70
C PRO A 140 -12.42 -27.70 -25.64
N PHE A 141 -11.94 -26.45 -25.64
CA PHE A 141 -10.70 -26.06 -26.28
C PHE A 141 -9.58 -26.62 -25.42
N THR A 142 -8.88 -27.61 -25.93
CA THR A 142 -7.58 -27.98 -25.38
C THR A 142 -6.63 -26.82 -25.69
N PRO A 143 -6.22 -26.00 -24.72
CA PRO A 143 -5.35 -24.89 -25.03
C PRO A 143 -4.03 -25.46 -25.58
N SER A 144 -3.64 -25.01 -26.77
CA SER A 144 -2.21 -24.96 -27.10
C SER A 144 -1.51 -24.28 -25.93
N PRO A 145 -0.32 -24.76 -25.51
CA PRO A 145 0.33 -24.27 -24.32
C PRO A 145 0.37 -22.75 -24.39
N VAL A 146 -0.48 -22.12 -23.57
CA VAL A 146 -0.46 -20.68 -23.36
C VAL A 146 0.97 -20.45 -22.87
N PRO A 147 1.76 -19.54 -23.47
CA PRO A 147 2.96 -19.08 -22.80
C PRO A 147 2.49 -18.73 -21.40
N ARG A 148 3.01 -19.42 -20.37
CA ARG A 148 2.68 -19.07 -18.99
C ARG A 148 2.86 -17.56 -18.94
N ARG A 149 1.82 -16.82 -18.53
CA ARG A 149 2.06 -15.49 -17.96
C ARG A 149 3.13 -15.75 -16.92
N ASP A 150 4.33 -15.23 -17.16
CA ASP A 150 5.46 -15.50 -16.29
C ASP A 150 4.99 -15.24 -14.86
N VAL A 151 5.08 -16.29 -14.04
CA VAL A 151 4.95 -16.13 -12.60
C VAL A 151 5.99 -15.08 -12.25
N ARG A 152 5.53 -13.90 -11.84
CA ARG A 152 6.25 -12.88 -11.07
C ARG A 152 7.75 -13.13 -11.04
N ALA A 153 8.57 -12.32 -11.71
CA ALA A 153 9.93 -12.19 -11.21
C ALA A 153 9.79 -11.65 -9.78
N PRO A 154 10.16 -12.43 -8.74
CA PRO A 154 10.05 -11.96 -7.38
C PRO A 154 10.92 -10.72 -7.26
N THR A 155 10.37 -9.63 -6.74
CA THR A 155 11.20 -8.47 -6.38
C THR A 155 12.31 -9.00 -5.46
N PRO A 156 13.60 -8.79 -5.80
CA PRO A 156 14.68 -9.36 -5.02
C PRO A 156 14.54 -8.87 -3.58
N THR A 157 14.61 -9.78 -2.61
CA THR A 157 14.48 -9.46 -1.18
C THR A 157 15.78 -8.93 -0.58
N THR A 158 16.88 -9.06 -1.32
CA THR A 158 18.20 -8.52 -0.99
C THR A 158 18.52 -7.39 -1.95
N LEU A 159 19.08 -6.31 -1.42
CA LEU A 159 19.44 -5.14 -2.20
C LEU A 159 20.51 -5.49 -3.23
N VAL A 160 20.24 -5.17 -4.49
CA VAL A 160 21.18 -5.32 -5.60
C VAL A 160 22.15 -4.15 -5.59
N GLU A 161 23.41 -4.40 -5.92
CA GLU A 161 24.44 -3.37 -5.99
C GLU A 161 24.00 -2.19 -6.88
N GLY A 162 24.19 -0.97 -6.37
CA GLY A 162 23.79 0.26 -7.06
C GLY A 162 22.29 0.54 -7.05
N GLN A 163 21.49 -0.23 -6.32
CA GLN A 163 20.07 0.05 -6.06
C GLN A 163 19.84 0.50 -4.62
N TYR A 164 18.66 1.07 -4.40
CA TYR A 164 18.17 1.49 -3.10
C TYR A 164 16.72 1.06 -2.89
N TRP A 165 16.38 0.73 -1.66
CA TRP A 165 14.98 0.79 -1.24
C TRP A 165 14.58 2.26 -1.12
N ILE A 166 13.33 2.61 -1.39
CA ILE A 166 12.79 3.95 -1.10
C ILE A 166 11.63 3.79 -0.14
N ARG A 167 11.62 4.54 0.97
CA ARG A 167 10.58 4.41 2.00
C ARG A 167 10.19 5.75 2.61
N ALA A 168 8.98 5.83 3.13
CA ALA A 168 8.53 6.96 3.94
C ALA A 168 9.18 6.94 5.32
N VAL A 169 9.52 8.12 5.82
CA VAL A 169 10.20 8.33 7.12
C VAL A 169 9.32 9.03 8.15
N GLU A 170 8.03 9.18 7.88
CA GLU A 170 7.06 9.77 8.80
C GLU A 170 5.71 9.05 8.80
N ALA A 171 4.91 9.30 9.84
CA ALA A 171 3.58 8.73 9.95
C ALA A 171 2.60 9.46 9.01
N PRO A 172 1.56 8.79 8.47
CA PRO A 172 1.12 7.43 8.80
C PRO A 172 1.81 6.32 8.00
N ASN A 173 2.66 6.64 7.02
CA ASN A 173 3.25 5.63 6.12
C ASN A 173 4.69 5.27 6.50
N PHE A 174 5.08 5.47 7.76
CA PHE A 174 6.42 5.19 8.26
C PHE A 174 6.81 3.75 7.93
N HIS A 175 7.97 3.58 7.28
CA HIS A 175 8.47 2.29 6.80
C HIS A 175 7.60 1.57 5.76
N LYS A 176 6.71 2.30 5.08
CA LYS A 176 6.13 1.85 3.81
C LYS A 176 7.07 2.19 2.68
N TYR A 177 7.20 1.27 1.73
CA TYR A 177 8.19 1.29 0.66
C TYR A 177 7.54 1.63 -0.68
N LEU A 178 8.27 2.34 -1.53
CA LEU A 178 7.88 2.61 -2.90
C LEU A 178 7.73 1.29 -3.69
N GLN A 179 6.63 1.19 -4.42
CA GLN A 179 6.26 0.04 -5.24
C GLN A 179 5.46 0.52 -6.46
N THR A 180 5.39 -0.33 -7.49
CA THR A 180 4.38 -0.19 -8.55
C THR A 180 3.15 -1.04 -8.26
N SER A 181 2.00 -0.57 -8.74
CA SER A 181 0.74 -1.30 -8.72
C SER A 181 0.15 -1.38 -10.12
N PRO A 182 0.19 -2.56 -10.79
CA PRO A 182 0.71 -3.85 -10.30
C PRO A 182 2.25 -3.90 -10.16
N ALA A 183 2.74 -4.81 -9.31
CA ALA A 183 4.17 -4.92 -8.97
C ALA A 183 5.05 -5.27 -10.20
N ASN A 184 6.17 -4.56 -10.34
CA ASN A 184 7.17 -4.70 -11.41
C ASN A 184 6.62 -4.51 -12.83
N GLU A 185 5.49 -3.82 -12.97
CA GLU A 185 4.79 -3.57 -14.23
C GLU A 185 4.35 -2.09 -14.30
N PRO A 186 4.14 -1.52 -15.50
CA PRO A 186 3.61 -0.18 -15.64
C PRO A 186 2.31 -0.01 -14.84
N GLY A 187 2.28 1.00 -13.97
CA GLY A 187 1.23 1.09 -12.97
C GLY A 187 1.40 2.25 -12.00
N VAL A 188 0.42 2.44 -11.13
CA VAL A 188 0.39 3.53 -10.15
C VAL A 188 1.55 3.35 -9.17
N ALA A 189 2.23 4.44 -8.81
CA ALA A 189 3.22 4.39 -7.73
C ALA A 189 2.50 4.44 -6.38
N ILE A 190 2.86 3.52 -5.48
CA ILE A 190 2.26 3.40 -4.15
C ILE A 190 3.34 3.29 -3.06
N LEU A 191 2.97 3.54 -1.80
CA LEU A 191 3.73 3.11 -0.64
C LEU A 191 3.10 1.86 -0.01
N GLY A 192 3.81 0.73 0.02
CA GLY A 192 3.31 -0.55 0.50
C GLY A 192 4.20 -1.21 1.55
N ASP A 193 3.85 -2.43 1.95
CA ASP A 193 4.65 -3.20 2.91
C ASP A 193 6.01 -3.63 2.36
N TYR A 194 7.02 -3.72 3.24
CA TYR A 194 8.41 -4.06 2.88
C TYR A 194 8.56 -5.36 2.06
N GLY A 195 7.63 -6.31 2.16
CA GLY A 195 7.67 -7.58 1.42
C GLY A 195 7.50 -7.47 -0.10
N ALA A 196 7.03 -6.33 -0.59
CA ALA A 196 6.90 -6.03 -2.01
C ALA A 196 7.69 -4.77 -2.42
N ALA A 197 8.59 -4.28 -1.56
CA ALA A 197 9.39 -3.09 -1.81
C ALA A 197 10.15 -3.20 -3.14
N GLY A 198 10.02 -2.17 -3.99
CA GLY A 198 10.84 -2.06 -5.20
C GLY A 198 12.27 -1.62 -4.89
N GLN A 199 13.15 -1.82 -5.86
CA GLN A 199 14.53 -1.36 -5.81
C GLN A 199 14.77 -0.33 -6.91
N TYR A 200 15.36 0.79 -6.53
CA TYR A 200 15.41 1.98 -7.37
C TYR A 200 16.78 2.62 -7.40
N ASN A 201 17.05 3.37 -8.46
CA ASN A 201 18.13 4.34 -8.51
C ASN A 201 17.72 5.56 -9.33
N ILE A 202 18.45 6.67 -9.22
CA ILE A 202 18.24 7.86 -10.05
C ILE A 202 19.34 7.93 -11.10
N VAL A 203 18.96 7.83 -12.38
CA VAL A 203 19.87 7.85 -13.53
C VAL A 203 19.41 8.94 -14.50
N ASP A 204 20.28 9.90 -14.80
CA ASP A 204 20.00 11.02 -15.72
C ASP A 204 18.69 11.76 -15.41
N GLY A 205 18.41 11.98 -14.12
CA GLY A 205 17.20 12.66 -13.65
C GLY A 205 15.92 11.80 -13.68
N GLN A 206 16.02 10.51 -13.97
CA GLN A 206 14.89 9.57 -13.92
C GLN A 206 14.99 8.72 -12.66
N LEU A 207 13.89 8.57 -11.92
CA LEU A 207 13.78 7.54 -10.88
C LEU A 207 13.41 6.23 -11.56
N VAL A 208 14.35 5.28 -11.54
CA VAL A 208 14.31 4.02 -12.30
C VAL A 208 14.10 2.85 -11.35
N GLU A 209 13.13 2.01 -11.64
CA GLU A 209 12.89 0.74 -10.95
C GLU A 209 13.62 -0.42 -11.63
N MET A 210 14.26 -1.26 -10.82
CA MET A 210 14.78 -2.56 -11.24
C MET A 210 13.71 -3.63 -11.09
N THR A 211 13.18 -4.12 -12.21
CA THR A 211 12.12 -5.16 -12.26
C THR A 211 12.65 -6.58 -12.48
N GLY A 212 13.95 -6.72 -12.76
CA GLY A 212 14.53 -7.97 -13.28
C GLY A 212 14.34 -8.17 -14.79
N GLY A 213 13.59 -7.29 -15.47
CA GLY A 213 13.43 -7.21 -16.92
C GLY A 213 13.67 -5.80 -17.43
N ASP A 214 12.75 -5.28 -18.26
CA ASP A 214 12.79 -3.88 -18.69
C ASP A 214 12.66 -2.93 -17.49
N ALA A 215 13.54 -1.94 -17.40
CA ALA A 215 13.44 -0.89 -16.40
C ALA A 215 12.12 -0.09 -16.54
N LEU A 216 11.56 0.30 -15.40
CA LEU A 216 10.43 1.23 -15.36
C LEU A 216 10.87 2.59 -14.84
N TYR A 217 10.26 3.65 -15.36
CA TYR A 217 10.59 5.03 -15.03
C TYR A 217 9.40 5.69 -14.34
N MET A 218 9.65 6.30 -13.20
CA MET A 218 8.65 7.13 -12.52
C MET A 218 8.30 8.33 -13.41
N ASN A 219 7.03 8.43 -13.76
CA ASN A 219 6.42 9.53 -14.47
C ASN A 219 5.62 10.40 -13.49
N VAL A 220 5.61 11.70 -13.75
CA VAL A 220 4.85 12.70 -13.00
C VAL A 220 3.88 13.36 -13.96
N GLU A 221 2.64 13.51 -13.52
CA GLU A 221 1.60 14.21 -14.26
C GLU A 221 2.05 15.63 -14.59
N LYS A 222 1.97 16.01 -15.86
CA LYS A 222 2.04 17.41 -16.27
C LYS A 222 0.62 17.99 -16.22
N PRO A 223 0.31 18.85 -15.24
CA PRO A 223 -1.05 19.33 -15.07
C PRO A 223 -1.41 20.35 -16.15
N VAL A 224 -2.70 20.47 -16.46
CA VAL A 224 -3.21 21.59 -17.27
C VAL A 224 -3.26 22.87 -16.44
N ASP A 225 -3.55 22.75 -15.15
CA ASP A 225 -3.50 23.84 -14.16
C ASP A 225 -2.33 23.64 -13.19
N PHE A 226 -1.31 24.50 -13.30
CA PHE A 226 -0.13 24.49 -12.43
C PHE A 226 -0.42 24.91 -10.97
N SER A 227 -1.65 25.30 -10.66
CA SER A 227 -2.10 25.54 -9.28
C SER A 227 -2.54 24.27 -8.54
N GLN A 228 -2.74 23.15 -9.26
CA GLN A 228 -3.10 21.85 -8.67
C GLN A 228 -2.08 21.43 -7.60
N ARG A 229 -2.59 20.85 -6.50
CA ARG A 229 -1.82 20.58 -5.26
C ARG A 229 -1.13 19.23 -5.21
N ASN A 230 -1.60 18.27 -6.01
CA ASN A 230 -1.06 16.92 -6.10
C ASN A 230 -0.84 16.55 -7.57
N LEU A 231 0.33 16.03 -7.92
CA LEU A 231 0.57 15.51 -9.27
C LEU A 231 0.67 14.00 -9.18
N ALA A 232 -0.14 13.30 -9.98
CA ALA A 232 -0.13 11.85 -9.99
C ALA A 232 1.23 11.30 -10.39
N THR A 233 1.63 10.19 -9.79
CA THR A 233 2.85 9.47 -10.16
C THR A 233 2.57 8.02 -10.51
N TRP A 234 3.28 7.51 -11.52
CA TRP A 234 3.13 6.14 -12.01
C TRP A 234 4.42 5.70 -12.67
N PHE A 235 4.65 4.40 -12.77
CA PHE A 235 5.79 3.82 -13.47
C PHE A 235 5.39 3.39 -14.89
N ASN A 236 6.28 3.60 -15.85
CA ASN A 236 6.06 3.26 -17.25
C ASN A 236 7.38 2.84 -17.91
N LYS A 237 7.30 2.13 -19.03
CA LYS A 237 8.48 1.79 -19.87
C LYS A 237 9.08 3.02 -20.57
N THR A 238 8.32 4.11 -20.64
CA THR A 238 8.77 5.37 -21.25
C THR A 238 9.26 6.34 -20.17
N LYS A 239 10.43 6.95 -20.42
CA LYS A 239 11.01 7.98 -19.54
C LYS A 239 10.07 9.18 -19.39
N ASN A 240 10.05 9.74 -18.20
CA ASN A 240 9.32 10.96 -17.94
C ASN A 240 10.00 12.14 -18.65
N THR A 241 9.20 12.97 -19.31
CA THR A 241 9.66 14.20 -19.97
C THR A 241 9.37 15.45 -19.14
N PHE A 242 8.65 15.31 -18.02
CA PHE A 242 8.24 16.41 -17.16
C PHE A 242 8.94 16.35 -15.79
N GLY A 243 9.96 17.19 -15.66
CA GLY A 243 10.76 17.32 -14.45
C GLY A 243 11.85 16.25 -14.32
N ALA A 244 12.60 16.34 -13.23
CA ALA A 244 13.72 15.45 -12.92
C ALA A 244 13.74 15.10 -11.44
N PHE A 245 14.16 13.87 -11.16
CA PHE A 245 14.41 13.35 -9.82
C PHE A 245 15.87 13.51 -9.44
N VAL A 246 16.13 13.80 -8.17
CA VAL A 246 17.48 13.90 -7.60
C VAL A 246 17.46 13.38 -6.16
N PHE A 247 18.50 12.65 -5.76
CA PHE A 247 18.77 12.42 -4.34
C PHE A 247 19.40 13.66 -3.73
N GLN A 248 18.72 14.31 -2.80
CA GLN A 248 19.26 15.42 -2.02
C GLN A 248 19.54 14.91 -0.60
N GLY A 249 20.79 14.53 -0.34
CA GLY A 249 21.08 13.65 0.78
C GLY A 249 20.45 12.28 0.50
N ASP A 250 19.62 11.79 1.42
CA ASP A 250 18.84 10.57 1.24
C ASP A 250 17.43 10.79 0.70
N ALA A 251 16.92 12.01 0.74
CA ALA A 251 15.59 12.34 0.25
C ALA A 251 15.49 12.22 -1.28
N VAL A 252 14.41 11.59 -1.75
CA VAL A 252 14.02 11.62 -3.16
C VAL A 252 13.29 12.92 -3.43
N THR A 253 13.90 13.76 -4.24
CA THR A 253 13.33 15.06 -4.63
C THR A 253 12.91 15.05 -6.09
N TRP A 254 11.93 15.90 -6.42
CA TRP A 254 11.53 16.13 -7.81
C TRP A 254 11.36 17.62 -8.07
N SER A 255 11.76 18.08 -9.24
CA SER A 255 11.55 19.46 -9.66
C SER A 255 11.36 19.60 -11.17
N THR A 256 10.73 20.70 -11.57
CA THR A 256 10.60 21.12 -12.96
C THR A 256 10.74 22.65 -13.03
N PRO A 257 11.30 23.22 -14.10
CA PRO A 257 11.34 24.68 -14.28
C PRO A 257 9.95 25.34 -14.27
N GLU A 258 8.90 24.59 -14.63
CA GLU A 258 7.53 25.07 -14.79
C GLU A 258 6.78 25.27 -13.45
N ILE A 259 7.22 24.61 -12.36
CA ILE A 259 6.55 24.65 -11.05
C ILE A 259 7.57 25.03 -9.97
N LYS A 260 7.32 26.15 -9.30
CA LYS A 260 8.11 26.55 -8.12
C LYS A 260 7.53 25.88 -6.88
N ARG A 261 8.36 25.08 -6.20
CA ARG A 261 8.02 24.36 -4.97
C ARG A 261 8.91 24.84 -3.83
N GLN A 262 8.33 25.01 -2.65
CA GLN A 262 9.07 25.40 -1.45
C GLN A 262 9.89 24.23 -0.88
N ASN A 263 9.34 23.02 -0.97
CA ASN A 263 10.01 21.78 -0.58
C ASN A 263 9.99 20.81 -1.75
N LEU A 264 11.16 20.47 -2.28
CA LEU A 264 11.30 19.52 -3.39
C LEU A 264 11.12 18.06 -2.97
N ALA A 265 11.27 17.78 -1.68
CA ALA A 265 11.09 16.46 -1.07
C ALA A 265 9.65 16.23 -0.56
N ALA A 266 8.71 17.14 -0.82
CA ALA A 266 7.34 16.98 -0.34
C ALA A 266 6.54 16.01 -1.23
N TRP A 267 5.99 14.97 -0.62
CA TRP A 267 5.14 13.98 -1.26
C TRP A 267 3.79 13.93 -0.56
N LEU A 268 2.80 13.35 -1.23
CA LEU A 268 1.52 13.01 -0.63
C LEU A 268 1.26 11.52 -0.82
N VAL A 269 0.79 10.86 0.22
CA VAL A 269 0.19 9.53 0.12
C VAL A 269 -1.29 9.66 0.39
N CYS A 270 -2.09 9.30 -0.59
CA CYS A 270 -3.54 9.46 -0.55
C CYS A 270 -4.26 8.10 -0.51
N LYS A 271 -5.56 8.09 -0.82
CA LYS A 271 -6.39 6.88 -0.91
C LYS A 271 -5.68 5.77 -1.68
N ASN A 272 -5.80 4.53 -1.18
CA ASN A 272 -5.18 3.33 -1.74
C ASN A 272 -3.64 3.40 -1.79
N GLN A 273 -3.01 4.16 -0.89
CA GLN A 273 -1.56 4.33 -0.81
C GLN A 273 -0.90 4.95 -2.04
N ALA A 274 -1.69 5.55 -2.94
CA ALA A 274 -1.17 6.21 -4.13
C ALA A 274 -0.27 7.39 -3.76
N LEU A 275 0.90 7.44 -4.39
CA LEU A 275 1.94 8.44 -4.17
C LEU A 275 1.81 9.58 -5.19
N PHE A 276 1.90 10.81 -4.69
CA PHE A 276 1.81 12.02 -5.49
C PHE A 276 2.94 12.98 -5.14
N ILE A 277 3.32 13.84 -6.09
CA ILE A 277 4.13 15.02 -5.78
C ILE A 277 3.24 16.04 -5.07
N ASN A 278 3.69 16.55 -3.91
CA ASN A 278 3.05 17.70 -3.28
C ASN A 278 3.60 19.01 -3.87
N THR A 279 2.76 19.82 -4.51
CA THR A 279 3.15 21.15 -5.00
C THR A 279 2.75 22.27 -4.04
N GLY A 280 1.99 21.96 -2.99
CA GLY A 280 1.54 22.90 -1.95
C GLY A 280 2.52 23.09 -0.79
N ALA A 281 2.07 23.85 0.21
CA ALA A 281 2.81 24.02 1.46
C ALA A 281 2.70 22.75 2.31
N TYR A 282 3.79 21.99 2.35
CA TYR A 282 3.96 20.78 3.16
C TYR A 282 3.57 21.03 4.64
N ALA A 283 2.81 20.10 5.24
CA ALA A 283 2.31 20.12 6.61
C ALA A 283 1.27 21.22 6.98
N TYR A 284 0.97 22.16 6.08
CA TYR A 284 0.00 23.24 6.33
C TYR A 284 -1.21 23.21 5.39
N GLN A 285 -1.07 22.59 4.22
CA GLN A 285 -2.10 22.53 3.19
C GLN A 285 -2.28 21.12 2.62
N THR A 286 -2.12 20.10 3.45
CA THR A 286 -2.34 18.70 3.10
C THR A 286 -3.78 18.51 2.59
N PRO A 287 -4.00 18.02 1.36
CA PRO A 287 -5.34 17.75 0.87
C PRO A 287 -6.08 16.72 1.74
N ALA A 288 -7.39 16.87 1.89
CA ALA A 288 -8.20 15.92 2.65
C ALA A 288 -8.09 14.50 2.08
N GLY A 289 -7.87 13.51 2.95
CA GLY A 289 -7.66 12.12 2.54
C GLY A 289 -6.24 11.81 2.04
N CYS A 290 -5.31 12.75 2.18
CA CYS A 290 -3.88 12.54 1.96
C CYS A 290 -3.10 12.82 3.25
N ALA A 291 -1.93 12.19 3.34
CA ALA A 291 -0.90 12.51 4.31
C ALA A 291 0.30 13.12 3.60
N ASP A 292 0.89 14.15 4.20
CA ASP A 292 2.20 14.65 3.79
C ASP A 292 3.28 13.63 4.15
N GLU A 293 4.17 13.39 3.20
CA GLU A 293 5.23 12.41 3.33
C GLU A 293 6.54 12.95 2.75
N THR A 294 7.64 12.38 3.23
CA THR A 294 8.98 12.49 2.67
C THR A 294 9.47 11.07 2.45
N ILE A 295 10.01 10.80 1.26
CA ILE A 295 10.53 9.48 0.92
C ILE A 295 12.03 9.54 0.74
N HIS A 296 12.71 8.57 1.34
CA HIS A 296 14.16 8.54 1.45
C HIS A 296 14.69 7.19 0.98
N PHE A 297 15.88 7.21 0.41
CA PHE A 297 16.57 5.96 0.12
C PHE A 297 16.97 5.27 1.42
N TYR A 298 16.93 3.94 1.39
CA TYR A 298 17.39 3.07 2.46
C TYR A 298 18.26 1.99 1.82
N ASN A 299 19.46 1.79 2.37
CA ASN A 299 20.54 1.03 1.73
C ASN A 299 20.99 -0.20 2.53
N ALA A 300 20.16 -0.68 3.47
CA ALA A 300 20.44 -1.94 4.13
C ALA A 300 20.20 -3.13 3.18
N ASP A 301 20.83 -4.26 3.49
CA ASP A 301 20.76 -5.48 2.71
C ASP A 301 19.32 -5.95 2.45
N VAL A 302 18.38 -5.68 3.37
CA VAL A 302 16.97 -6.04 3.25
C VAL A 302 16.05 -4.90 3.67
N ALA A 303 14.88 -4.80 3.04
CA ALA A 303 13.79 -3.94 3.49
C ALA A 303 13.23 -4.45 4.84
N ASN A 304 12.79 -3.56 5.72
CA ASN A 304 12.30 -3.92 7.05
C ASN A 304 11.04 -3.14 7.44
N SER A 305 10.24 -3.77 8.31
CA SER A 305 9.09 -3.13 8.97
C SER A 305 9.52 -2.05 9.96
#